data_AF-A0A1H8X024-F1
#
_entry.id   AF-A0A1H8X024-F1
#
_cell.length_a   1.000
_cell.length_b   1.000
_cell.length_c   1.000
_cell.angle_alpha   90.00
_cell.angle_beta   90.00
_cell.angle_gamma   90.00
#
_symmetry.space_group_name_H-M   'P 1'
#
loop_
_entity.id
_entity.type
_entity.pdbx_description
1 polymer ?
#
loop_
_entity_poly.entity_id
_entity_poly.type
_entity_poly.pdbx_seq_one_letter_code
_entity_poly.pdbx_strand_id
1 'polypeptide(L)'
;MIVRPLLVAAAWAAFCFTAQPHREPASPQDPVLLTGIEADLASRRCDGVRIDAEHFRTFSSQAQLNHADFFQKIRSARLQAALDDLDGRLRTDREAACAAIWVAYGPGSPLQLLRRG
;
A
#
# COMPACT_ATOMS: atom_id res chain seq x y z
N MET A 1 -51.16 13.16 -23.09
CA MET A 1 -49.81 13.78 -23.24
C MET A 1 -49.07 13.67 -21.90
N ILE A 2 -48.61 12.46 -21.53
CA ILE A 2 -47.98 12.17 -20.21
C ILE A 2 -46.78 11.23 -20.43
N VAL A 3 -45.83 11.65 -21.26
CA VAL A 3 -44.64 10.83 -21.60
C VAL A 3 -43.34 11.47 -21.11
N ARG A 4 -43.43 12.62 -20.42
CA ARG A 4 -42.27 13.47 -20.11
C ARG A 4 -41.60 13.32 -18.73
N PRO A 5 -42.22 12.82 -17.64
CA PRO A 5 -41.51 12.80 -16.36
C PRO A 5 -40.56 11.59 -16.20
N LEU A 6 -40.83 10.48 -16.89
CA LEU A 6 -40.05 9.25 -16.80
C LEU A 6 -38.65 9.36 -17.45
N LEU A 7 -38.53 10.15 -18.51
CA LEU A 7 -37.25 10.34 -19.19
C LEU A 7 -36.24 11.14 -18.34
N VAL A 8 -36.73 12.08 -17.51
CA VAL A 8 -35.87 12.89 -16.63
C VAL A 8 -35.32 12.05 -15.48
N ALA A 9 -36.13 11.15 -14.91
CA ALA A 9 -35.71 10.26 -13.84
C ALA A 9 -34.67 9.23 -14.32
N ALA A 10 -34.86 8.67 -15.52
CA ALA A 10 -33.90 7.73 -16.11
C ALA A 10 -32.56 8.40 -16.45
N ALA A 11 -32.59 9.65 -16.93
CA ALA A 11 -31.37 10.41 -17.22
C ALA A 11 -30.54 10.72 -15.96
N TRP A 12 -31.20 10.98 -14.82
CA TRP A 12 -30.51 11.19 -13.55
C TRP A 12 -29.87 9.92 -12.98
N ALA A 13 -30.58 8.78 -13.05
CA ALA A 13 -30.03 7.51 -12.59
C ALA A 13 -28.77 7.12 -13.40
N ALA A 14 -28.76 7.34 -14.71
CA ALA A 14 -27.57 7.09 -15.53
C ALA A 14 -26.40 8.03 -15.17
N PHE A 15 -26.67 9.30 -14.87
CA PHE A 15 -25.62 10.28 -14.54
C PHE A 15 -24.92 9.99 -13.20
N CYS A 16 -25.65 9.49 -12.19
CA CYS A 16 -25.06 9.07 -10.91
C CYS A 16 -24.16 7.83 -11.04
N PHE A 17 -24.41 6.95 -12.01
CA PHE A 17 -23.58 5.75 -12.26
C PHE A 17 -22.42 6.00 -13.23
N THR A 18 -22.48 7.05 -14.06
CA THR A 18 -21.35 7.48 -14.90
C THR A 18 -20.44 8.48 -14.21
N ALA A 19 -20.62 8.74 -12.92
CA ALA A 19 -19.56 9.28 -12.07
C ALA A 19 -18.44 8.24 -12.04
N GLN A 20 -17.60 8.30 -13.08
CA GLN A 20 -16.45 7.46 -13.29
C GLN A 20 -15.73 7.35 -11.94
N PRO A 21 -15.42 6.14 -11.45
CA PRO A 21 -14.58 6.03 -10.27
C PRO A 21 -13.36 6.87 -10.61
N HIS A 22 -13.16 7.96 -9.88
CA HIS A 22 -12.02 8.82 -10.10
C HIS A 22 -10.84 7.88 -10.13
N ARG A 23 -10.22 7.72 -11.31
CA ARG A 23 -8.98 6.95 -11.45
C ARG A 23 -8.01 7.76 -10.62
N GLU A 24 -7.87 7.40 -9.36
CA GLU A 24 -6.91 8.00 -8.47
C GLU A 24 -5.58 7.88 -9.21
N PRO A 25 -4.96 9.01 -9.61
CA PRO A 25 -3.67 8.94 -10.25
C PRO A 25 -2.76 8.23 -9.24
N ALA A 26 -2.07 7.19 -9.69
CA ALA A 26 -1.09 6.51 -8.86
C ALA A 26 -0.17 7.60 -8.30
N SER A 27 -0.10 7.72 -6.97
CA SER A 27 0.81 8.70 -6.40
C SER A 27 2.21 8.25 -6.80
N PRO A 28 3.07 9.14 -7.32
CA PRO A 28 4.45 8.80 -7.63
C PRO A 28 5.20 8.19 -6.44
N GLN A 29 4.70 8.43 -5.22
CA GLN A 29 5.25 7.95 -3.96
C GLN A 29 4.72 6.56 -3.55
N ASP A 30 3.66 6.04 -4.18
CA ASP A 30 3.03 4.77 -3.81
C ASP A 30 4.03 3.58 -3.77
N PRO A 31 4.95 3.40 -4.74
CA PRO A 31 5.91 2.30 -4.69
C PRO A 31 6.89 2.40 -3.50
N VAL A 32 7.28 3.63 -3.15
CA VAL A 32 8.22 3.90 -2.06
C VAL A 32 7.54 3.75 -0.71
N LEU A 33 6.30 4.22 -0.60
CA LEU A 33 5.44 3.98 0.56
C LEU A 33 5.19 2.49 0.77
N LEU A 34 4.88 1.75 -0.31
CA LEU A 34 4.72 0.31 -0.25
C LEU A 34 5.96 -0.33 0.36
N THR A 35 7.15 -0.07 -0.21
CA THR A 35 8.43 -0.61 0.28
C THR A 35 8.61 -0.41 1.80
N GLY A 36 8.37 0.81 2.29
CA GLY A 36 8.49 1.10 3.72
C GLY A 36 7.46 0.38 4.59
N ILE A 37 6.21 0.32 4.14
CA ILE A 37 5.13 -0.32 4.90
C ILE A 37 5.29 -1.85 4.90
N GLU A 38 5.70 -2.46 3.78
CA GLU A 38 5.93 -3.90 3.70
C GLU A 38 7.02 -4.34 4.68
N ALA A 39 8.10 -3.57 4.78
CA ALA A 39 9.19 -3.85 5.69
C ALA A 39 8.79 -3.66 7.17
N ASP A 40 8.03 -2.63 7.50
CA ASP A 40 7.44 -2.46 8.84
C ASP A 40 6.54 -3.64 9.20
N LEU A 41 5.68 -4.04 8.28
CA LEU A 41 4.74 -5.14 8.49
C LEU A 41 5.48 -6.48 8.65
N ALA A 42 6.54 -6.72 7.88
CA ALA A 42 7.40 -7.89 8.04
C ALA A 42 8.13 -7.91 9.38
N SER A 43 8.62 -6.76 9.87
CA SER A 43 9.28 -6.68 11.19
C SER A 43 8.35 -7.05 12.35
N ARG A 44 7.03 -6.89 12.15
CA ARG A 44 5.99 -7.21 13.13
C ARG A 44 5.47 -8.64 13.02
N ARG A 45 5.43 -9.20 11.80
CA ARG A 45 4.79 -10.51 11.53
C ARG A 45 5.73 -11.65 11.22
N CYS A 46 6.93 -11.36 10.74
CA CYS A 46 7.92 -12.37 10.39
C CYS A 46 8.83 -12.64 11.59
N ASP A 47 8.91 -13.92 11.97
CA ASP A 47 9.73 -14.36 13.09
C ASP A 47 11.21 -14.10 12.78
N GLY A 48 11.92 -13.54 13.75
CA GLY A 48 13.36 -13.29 13.62
C GLY A 48 13.74 -12.15 12.65
N VAL A 49 12.81 -11.27 12.26
CA VAL A 49 13.08 -10.10 11.41
C VAL A 49 12.99 -8.80 12.23
N ARG A 50 13.86 -7.84 11.95
CA ARG A 50 13.78 -6.46 12.46
C ARG A 50 14.18 -5.46 11.39
N ILE A 51 13.62 -4.25 11.46
CA ILE A 51 14.09 -3.12 10.63
C ILE A 51 15.44 -2.62 11.14
N ASP A 52 16.34 -2.32 10.22
CA ASP A 52 17.50 -1.47 10.50
C ASP A 52 17.05 0.01 10.54
N ALA A 53 17.01 0.59 11.74
CA ALA A 53 16.49 1.94 11.92
C ALA A 53 17.32 3.02 11.21
N GLU A 54 18.63 2.80 11.00
CA GLU A 54 19.51 3.75 10.33
C GLU A 54 19.26 3.75 8.82
N HIS A 55 19.19 2.56 8.23
CA HIS A 55 18.87 2.40 6.81
C HIS A 55 17.44 2.87 6.51
N PHE A 56 16.48 2.55 7.39
CA PHE A 56 15.11 3.04 7.25
C PHE A 56 15.02 4.57 7.30
N ARG A 57 15.74 5.22 8.22
CA ARG A 57 15.79 6.69 8.30
C ARG A 57 16.44 7.31 7.07
N THR A 58 17.51 6.69 6.58
CA THR A 58 18.21 7.13 5.36
C THR A 58 17.30 7.02 4.14
N PHE A 59 16.63 5.88 3.98
CA PHE A 59 15.64 5.63 2.93
C PHE A 59 14.51 6.65 2.98
N SER A 60 13.89 6.87 4.14
CA SER A 60 12.79 7.83 4.27
C SER A 60 13.23 9.26 3.95
N SER A 61 14.43 9.64 4.39
CA SER A 61 15.00 10.96 4.10
C SER A 61 15.27 11.16 2.61
N GLN A 62 15.80 10.16 1.92
CA GLN A 62 16.05 10.22 0.46
C GLN A 62 14.75 10.31 -0.32
N ALA A 63 13.72 9.60 0.13
CA ALA A 63 12.38 9.64 -0.45
C ALA A 63 11.57 10.90 -0.08
N GLN A 64 12.09 11.77 0.79
CA GLN A 64 11.38 12.91 1.38
C GLN A 64 10.06 12.49 2.07
N LEU A 65 10.04 11.29 2.65
CA LEU A 65 8.91 10.74 3.40
C LEU A 65 9.14 10.88 4.89
N ASN A 66 8.09 11.24 5.62
CA ASN A 66 8.05 11.29 7.07
C ASN A 66 7.10 10.23 7.64
N HIS A 67 7.05 10.12 8.96
CA HIS A 67 6.18 9.17 9.66
C HIS A 67 4.69 9.31 9.29
N ALA A 68 4.21 10.54 9.07
CA ALA A 68 2.82 10.75 8.70
C ALA A 68 2.52 10.20 7.30
N ASP A 69 3.48 10.25 6.37
CA ASP A 69 3.33 9.66 5.04
C ASP A 69 3.11 8.14 5.11
N PHE A 70 3.83 7.45 5.99
CA PHE A 70 3.71 5.99 6.13
C PHE A 70 2.42 5.56 6.87
N PHE A 71 2.01 6.31 7.89
CA PHE A 71 1.05 5.78 8.89
C PHE A 71 -0.18 6.66 9.17
N GLN A 72 -0.22 7.90 8.70
CA GLN A 72 -1.30 8.84 9.04
C GLN A 72 -2.07 9.34 7.81
N LYS A 73 -1.43 9.45 6.65
CA LYS A 73 -2.09 9.91 5.43
C LYS A 73 -2.99 8.83 4.83
N ILE A 74 -4.06 9.30 4.18
CA ILE A 74 -4.95 8.45 3.40
C ILE A 74 -4.15 7.84 2.25
N ARG A 75 -4.29 6.53 2.08
CA ARG A 75 -3.63 5.76 1.03
C ARG A 75 -4.44 5.84 -0.25
N SER A 76 -3.76 5.84 -1.40
CA SER A 76 -4.43 5.62 -2.67
C SER A 76 -5.08 4.23 -2.67
N ALA A 77 -6.18 4.07 -3.41
CA ALA A 77 -6.84 2.77 -3.55
C ALA A 77 -5.89 1.68 -4.07
N ARG A 78 -4.90 2.07 -4.90
CA ARG A 78 -3.90 1.15 -5.44
C ARG A 78 -2.90 0.68 -4.37
N LEU A 79 -2.37 1.61 -3.58
CA LEU A 79 -1.48 1.28 -2.47
C LEU A 79 -2.21 0.39 -1.46
N GLN A 80 -3.46 0.72 -1.15
CA GLN A 80 -4.28 -0.08 -0.25
C GLN A 80 -4.49 -1.50 -0.79
N ALA A 81 -4.84 -1.66 -2.07
CA ALA A 81 -5.01 -2.97 -2.68
C ALA A 81 -3.73 -3.83 -2.65
N ALA A 82 -2.56 -3.22 -2.86
CA ALA A 82 -1.28 -3.93 -2.74
C ALA A 82 -0.99 -4.39 -1.31
N LEU A 83 -1.33 -3.56 -0.31
CA LEU A 83 -1.18 -3.93 1.10
C LEU A 83 -2.17 -5.01 1.52
N ASP A 84 -3.39 -4.99 0.99
CA ASP A 84 -4.41 -6.02 1.24
C ASP A 84 -3.98 -7.38 0.64
N ASP A 85 -3.38 -7.38 -0.55
CA ASP A 85 -2.78 -8.59 -1.15
C ASP A 85 -1.66 -9.16 -0.26
N LEU A 86 -0.73 -8.30 0.19
CA LEU A 86 0.34 -8.71 1.09
C LEU A 86 -0.21 -9.26 2.41
N ASP A 87 -1.21 -8.60 2.99
CA ASP A 87 -1.87 -9.04 4.21
C ASP A 87 -2.54 -10.41 4.02
N GLY A 88 -3.22 -10.62 2.89
CA GLY A 88 -3.82 -11.90 2.50
C GLY A 88 -2.78 -13.02 2.34
N ARG A 89 -1.66 -12.74 1.68
CA ARG A 89 -0.54 -13.68 1.56
C ARG A 89 0.05 -14.06 2.91
N LEU A 90 0.28 -13.09 3.79
CA LEU A 90 0.82 -13.35 5.13
C LEU A 90 -0.13 -14.16 6.02
N ARG A 91 -1.44 -14.05 5.78
CA ARG A 91 -2.44 -14.89 6.46
C ARG A 91 -2.50 -16.32 5.90
N THR A 92 -2.28 -16.47 4.60
CA THR A 92 -2.41 -17.76 3.89
C THR A 92 -1.15 -18.60 4.01
N ASP A 93 0.01 -18.01 3.71
CA ASP A 93 1.32 -18.64 3.80
C ASP A 93 2.33 -17.62 4.31
N ARG A 94 2.38 -17.53 5.64
CA ARG A 94 3.26 -16.59 6.34
C ARG A 94 4.73 -16.86 6.03
N GLU A 95 5.14 -18.11 5.96
CA GLU A 95 6.54 -18.49 5.78
C GLU A 95 7.03 -18.09 4.39
N ALA A 96 6.30 -18.44 3.33
CA ALA A 96 6.65 -18.06 1.97
C ALA A 96 6.61 -16.53 1.78
N ALA A 97 5.60 -15.86 2.33
CA ALA A 97 5.52 -14.40 2.24
C ALA A 97 6.69 -13.72 2.97
N CYS A 98 7.05 -14.16 4.17
CA CYS A 98 8.20 -13.64 4.89
C CYS A 98 9.53 -13.92 4.20
N ALA A 99 9.70 -15.10 3.60
CA ALA A 99 10.88 -15.42 2.80
C ALA A 99 11.00 -14.50 1.58
N ALA A 100 9.91 -14.24 0.86
CA ALA A 100 9.89 -13.30 -0.27
C ALA A 100 10.27 -11.88 0.16
N ILE A 101 9.75 -11.40 1.30
CA ILE A 101 10.10 -10.08 1.83
C ILE A 101 11.58 -10.03 2.24
N TRP A 102 12.11 -11.10 2.85
CA TRP A 102 13.52 -11.17 3.22
C TRP A 102 14.45 -11.15 2.00
N VAL A 103 14.05 -11.76 0.88
CA VAL A 103 14.79 -11.66 -0.38
C VAL A 103 14.78 -10.24 -0.93
N ALA A 104 13.64 -9.54 -0.84
CA ALA A 104 13.50 -8.18 -1.35
C ALA A 104 14.26 -7.13 -0.50
N TYR A 105 14.18 -7.25 0.82
CA TYR A 105 14.67 -6.23 1.75
C TYR A 105 15.75 -6.75 2.70
N GLY A 106 16.42 -7.86 2.39
CA GLY A 106 17.52 -8.37 3.20
C GLY A 106 18.75 -7.45 3.24
N PRO A 107 19.88 -7.94 3.79
CA PRO A 107 21.14 -7.21 3.85
C PRO A 107 21.59 -6.71 2.46
N GLY A 108 21.98 -5.43 2.37
CA GLY A 108 22.40 -4.79 1.12
C GLY A 108 21.26 -4.14 0.32
N SER A 109 20.01 -4.24 0.77
CA SER A 109 18.90 -3.46 0.21
C SER A 109 18.89 -2.02 0.77
N PRO A 110 18.34 -1.03 0.05
CA PRO A 110 18.30 0.37 0.52
C PRO A 110 17.58 0.58 1.87
N LEU A 111 16.58 -0.25 2.17
CA LEU A 111 15.81 -0.17 3.42
C LEU A 111 16.36 -1.08 4.52
N GLN A 112 16.96 -2.21 4.14
CA GLN A 112 17.63 -3.20 4.98
C GLN A 112 16.84 -3.73 6.20
N LEU A 113 16.48 -5.01 6.12
CA LEU A 113 16.03 -5.84 7.22
C LEU A 113 17.22 -6.62 7.79
N LEU A 114 17.20 -6.79 9.11
CA LEU A 114 18.19 -7.57 9.85
C LEU A 114 17.52 -8.80 10.44
N ARG A 115 18.30 -9.86 10.65
CA ARG A 115 17.84 -10.96 11.50
C ARG A 115 17.92 -10.53 12.96
N ARG A 116 16.92 -10.95 13.74
CA ARG A 116 16.94 -10.93 15.19
C ARG A 116 17.80 -12.13 15.59
N GLY A 117 19.01 -11.84 16.07
CA GLY A 117 19.90 -12.84 16.67
C GLY A 117 19.46 -13.21 18.07
#